data_AF-A0A5N6ZXI2-F1
#
_entry.id   AF-A0A5N6ZXI2-F1
#
_cell.length_a   1.000
_cell.length_b   1.000
_cell.length_c   1.000
_cell.angle_alpha   90.00
_cell.angle_beta   90.00
_cell.angle_gamma   90.00
#
_symmetry.space_group_name_H-M   'P 1'
#
loop_
_entity.id
_entity.type
_entity.pdbx_description
1 polymer ?
#
loop_
_entity_poly.entity_id
_entity_poly.type
_entity_poly.pdbx_seq_one_letter_code
_entity_poly.pdbx_strand_id
1 'polypeptide(L)'
;MCVCVCGSGRECWESSPCMEIHESSPLASIAYHSPKSIGLDSEYNGHRQAPAVCVSESPCEYDMSPNQGMLTPTEEPPVDAEFSQVDLNEWYPRYWACMQHFLNQGQYSPQVQALAAFVNIRLPYQRSTTPVIGFPNPQNMDSRVEGTYNAPSLRPFIRRLIVTGYDTPSVLQAFFGDDWQAGVGCVCKQERINYLFTAKSGGWTSTKAAYDMLPDEQTPFLRPLREATEEELRIAESRWRVDAPTSPWLAAYVDLFAGRETQIVIYSSLEAQATYPGIDDDEFVSILRASRESLEQARAQLLALLSHVKTYMLPDYLSSIQSTGSCPIPNNLGRDPASRHSGLIPAPPPRAFLIGNLHTGLFSLLSASGDYTHSDPVPGLRVHRFDDPPYVKYLFRGQDFVIDSPDSSDSSNSPDRAPAPLPDGFRFTDKGGRIGVQPHQYDLIRFRTCVPRSRGTLTKLPGVTIYSDRETQLQPHLSDSSDAAENSADRAPLGEMPIAWAFLGIDGSLATLHVEPGYRGQGLALNVSKEAMRRGMAEGGIWRDRGEEGEIWVHANVLESNTASRRVMEKLGGDIGWTCTWAVVEYDI
;
A
#
# COMPACT_ATOMS: atom_id res chain seq x y z
N MET A 1 -12.03 -2.46 -13.36
CA MET A 1 -11.21 -1.28 -13.71
C MET A 1 -10.10 -1.80 -14.61
N CYS A 2 -10.30 -1.72 -15.93
CA CYS A 2 -9.42 -2.36 -16.90
C CYS A 2 -9.05 -1.38 -18.01
N VAL A 3 -7.81 -1.43 -18.45
CA VAL A 3 -7.36 -0.82 -19.71
C VAL A 3 -7.59 -1.86 -20.81
N CYS A 4 -8.75 -1.79 -21.47
CA CYS A 4 -9.04 -2.58 -22.66
C CYS A 4 -8.94 -1.68 -23.89
N VAL A 5 -7.88 -1.84 -24.68
CA VAL A 5 -7.88 -1.32 -26.05
C VAL A 5 -8.58 -2.37 -26.90
N CYS A 6 -9.80 -2.06 -27.37
CA CYS A 6 -10.53 -2.94 -28.28
C CYS A 6 -9.72 -3.19 -29.56
N GLY A 7 -9.04 -4.34 -29.63
CA GLY A 7 -8.59 -4.97 -30.86
C GLY A 7 -9.80 -5.58 -31.55
N SER A 8 -10.02 -5.24 -32.82
CA SER A 8 -11.05 -5.89 -33.62
C SER A 8 -10.58 -7.31 -33.96
N GLY A 9 -11.08 -8.30 -33.22
CA GLY A 9 -11.00 -9.72 -33.56
C GLY A 9 -12.40 -10.32 -33.44
N ARG A 10 -13.13 -10.37 -34.56
CA ARG A 10 -14.28 -11.27 -34.70
C ARG A 10 -13.73 -12.67 -35.02
N GLU A 11 -14.45 -13.71 -34.58
CA GLU A 11 -14.16 -15.16 -34.72
C GLU A 11 -13.20 -15.65 -33.59
N CYS A 12 -13.49 -16.62 -32.72
CA CYS A 12 -14.34 -17.81 -32.77
C CYS A 12 -14.90 -18.14 -31.38
N TRP A 13 -16.18 -18.51 -31.30
CA TRP A 13 -16.68 -19.51 -30.33
C TRP A 13 -17.47 -20.52 -31.14
N GLU A 14 -16.94 -21.71 -31.33
CA GLU A 14 -17.72 -22.92 -31.60
C GLU A 14 -16.89 -24.15 -31.15
N SER A 15 -17.61 -25.12 -30.59
CA SER A 15 -17.14 -26.21 -29.75
C SER A 15 -16.47 -27.36 -30.54
N SER A 16 -15.41 -27.98 -29.96
CA SER A 16 -14.88 -29.39 -30.02
C SER A 16 -15.13 -30.30 -31.25
N PRO A 17 -14.28 -31.32 -31.59
CA PRO A 17 -13.36 -32.09 -30.73
C PRO A 17 -11.98 -32.50 -31.34
N CYS A 18 -11.16 -33.08 -30.46
CA CYS A 18 -10.01 -34.00 -30.64
C CYS A 18 -9.70 -34.53 -32.06
N MET A 19 -8.42 -34.49 -32.47
CA MET A 19 -7.70 -35.52 -33.23
C MET A 19 -6.17 -35.28 -33.14
N GLU A 20 -5.44 -36.29 -32.68
CA GLU A 20 -3.98 -36.42 -32.79
C GLU A 20 -3.54 -36.67 -34.25
N ILE A 21 -2.26 -36.39 -34.56
CA ILE A 21 -1.27 -37.25 -35.27
C ILE A 21 -0.24 -36.43 -36.08
N HIS A 22 1.02 -36.57 -35.65
CA HIS A 22 2.32 -36.63 -36.36
C HIS A 22 2.87 -35.54 -37.32
N GLU A 23 4.08 -35.09 -36.92
CA GLU A 23 5.36 -35.03 -37.67
C GLU A 23 5.52 -34.21 -38.97
N SER A 24 6.40 -33.21 -38.94
CA SER A 24 7.78 -33.29 -39.50
C SER A 24 8.36 -31.90 -39.83
N SER A 25 9.60 -31.67 -39.39
CA SER A 25 10.49 -30.56 -39.80
C SER A 25 10.96 -30.67 -41.27
N PRO A 26 11.67 -29.65 -41.78
CA PRO A 26 13.09 -29.90 -42.04
C PRO A 26 14.06 -28.75 -41.67
N LEU A 27 15.28 -29.21 -41.37
CA LEU A 27 16.54 -28.51 -41.11
C LEU A 27 17.04 -27.61 -42.25
N ALA A 28 17.77 -26.55 -41.88
CA ALA A 28 19.07 -26.23 -42.48
C ALA A 28 19.95 -25.41 -41.50
N SER A 29 21.13 -25.96 -41.25
CA SER A 29 22.20 -25.52 -40.33
C SER A 29 23.13 -24.49 -40.98
N ILE A 30 23.69 -23.56 -40.19
CA ILE A 30 25.09 -23.11 -40.32
C ILE A 30 25.66 -22.88 -38.91
N ALA A 31 26.86 -23.39 -38.68
CA ALA A 31 27.55 -23.50 -37.41
C ALA A 31 28.85 -22.65 -37.40
N TYR A 32 29.55 -22.68 -36.24
CA TYR A 32 30.92 -22.21 -35.95
C TYR A 32 31.03 -20.70 -35.59
N HIS A 33 31.80 -20.23 -34.59
CA HIS A 33 32.58 -20.78 -33.47
C HIS A 33 33.02 -19.59 -32.58
N SER A 34 33.19 -19.81 -31.28
CA SER A 34 34.05 -18.99 -30.39
C SER A 34 35.44 -19.65 -30.31
N PRO A 35 36.58 -18.94 -30.14
CA PRO A 35 37.10 -18.75 -28.77
C PRO A 35 38.13 -17.60 -28.51
N LYS A 36 38.34 -17.32 -27.21
CA LYS A 36 39.59 -16.94 -26.48
C LYS A 36 40.15 -15.50 -26.47
N SER A 37 40.13 -14.92 -25.26
CA SER A 37 41.29 -14.49 -24.42
C SER A 37 42.55 -13.93 -25.07
N ILE A 38 42.84 -12.65 -24.78
CA ILE A 38 44.19 -12.03 -24.73
C ILE A 38 44.22 -11.07 -23.52
N GLY A 39 45.26 -11.17 -22.70
CA GLY A 39 45.65 -10.20 -21.67
C GLY A 39 46.96 -9.47 -22.03
N LEU A 40 47.52 -8.74 -21.05
CA LEU A 40 48.68 -7.81 -21.03
C LEU A 40 48.21 -6.33 -21.02
N ASP A 41 48.66 -5.40 -20.17
CA ASP A 41 49.90 -5.23 -19.37
C ASP A 41 49.59 -4.24 -18.20
N SER A 42 49.97 -4.51 -16.94
CA SER A 42 51.23 -4.16 -16.24
C SER A 42 51.21 -2.81 -15.51
N GLU A 43 51.24 -2.84 -14.17
CA GLU A 43 52.12 -1.99 -13.34
C GLU A 43 52.26 -2.56 -11.91
N TYR A 44 53.49 -2.48 -11.39
CA TYR A 44 54.05 -3.26 -10.28
C TYR A 44 54.68 -2.32 -9.23
N ASN A 45 54.48 -2.58 -7.93
CA ASN A 45 55.42 -2.34 -6.82
C ASN A 45 54.79 -2.84 -5.52
N GLY A 46 55.23 -3.97 -4.93
CA GLY A 46 56.28 -4.06 -3.89
C GLY A 46 55.61 -4.09 -2.50
N HIS A 47 55.73 -5.08 -1.61
CA HIS A 47 56.88 -5.87 -1.16
C HIS A 47 56.48 -7.24 -0.54
N ARG A 48 57.45 -8.17 -0.61
CA ARG A 48 57.69 -9.46 0.11
C ARG A 48 57.09 -9.54 1.53
N GLN A 49 56.64 -10.69 2.06
CA GLN A 49 57.43 -11.90 2.39
C GLN A 49 56.51 -13.07 2.84
N ALA A 50 56.90 -14.32 2.58
CA ALA A 50 56.19 -15.59 2.87
C ALA A 50 56.91 -16.40 4.00
N PRO A 51 56.70 -17.73 4.19
CA PRO A 51 55.55 -18.50 4.74
C PRO A 51 55.96 -19.56 5.82
N ALA A 52 55.02 -20.33 6.41
CA ALA A 52 55.19 -21.73 6.90
C ALA A 52 53.86 -22.30 7.49
N VAL A 53 53.21 -23.33 6.90
CA VAL A 53 53.31 -24.81 7.11
C VAL A 53 52.46 -25.34 8.30
N CYS A 54 51.30 -25.97 8.00
CA CYS A 54 50.88 -27.40 8.19
C CYS A 54 50.62 -27.82 9.66
N VAL A 55 49.67 -28.67 10.08
CA VAL A 55 49.11 -30.00 9.67
C VAL A 55 47.85 -30.22 10.54
N SER A 56 46.68 -30.56 9.97
CA SER A 56 45.86 -31.80 10.11
C SER A 56 45.45 -32.22 11.55
N GLU A 57 44.31 -32.84 11.88
CA GLU A 57 43.54 -33.92 11.23
C GLU A 57 42.08 -33.94 11.77
N SER A 58 41.13 -34.33 10.91
CA SER A 58 39.93 -35.11 11.27
C SER A 58 40.15 -36.56 10.83
N PRO A 59 39.45 -37.55 11.40
CA PRO A 59 38.47 -38.30 10.59
C PRO A 59 37.22 -38.81 11.38
N CYS A 60 36.00 -38.74 10.82
CA CYS A 60 35.20 -39.82 10.14
C CYS A 60 34.60 -40.88 11.11
N GLU A 61 33.43 -41.53 10.96
CA GLU A 61 32.31 -41.58 10.01
C GLU A 61 31.18 -42.49 10.62
N TYR A 62 29.93 -42.23 10.20
CA TYR A 62 28.64 -42.98 10.17
C TYR A 62 28.32 -44.27 10.98
N ASP A 63 27.08 -44.37 11.53
CA ASP A 63 26.08 -45.41 11.17
C ASP A 63 24.61 -45.09 11.63
N MET A 64 23.61 -45.73 11.01
CA MET A 64 22.15 -45.45 11.04
C MET A 64 21.28 -46.35 11.98
N SER A 65 20.27 -45.72 12.64
CA SER A 65 18.89 -46.20 13.03
C SER A 65 18.65 -47.25 14.16
N PRO A 66 17.41 -47.44 14.73
CA PRO A 66 16.18 -46.60 14.83
C PRO A 66 15.48 -46.54 16.24
N ASN A 67 14.43 -45.71 16.36
CA ASN A 67 13.34 -45.67 17.38
C ASN A 67 13.64 -45.29 18.85
N GLN A 68 13.20 -44.10 19.27
CA GLN A 68 12.31 -43.91 20.46
C GLN A 68 11.88 -42.45 20.65
N GLY A 69 10.58 -42.25 20.92
CA GLY A 69 10.11 -41.16 21.78
C GLY A 69 9.57 -39.92 21.08
N MET A 70 8.29 -39.96 20.73
CA MET A 70 7.42 -38.81 20.52
C MET A 70 7.56 -37.83 21.72
N LEU A 71 8.16 -36.67 21.51
CA LEU A 71 8.15 -35.56 22.46
C LEU A 71 7.13 -34.52 21.99
N THR A 72 6.13 -34.34 22.83
CA THR A 72 5.08 -33.32 22.79
C THR A 72 5.67 -31.90 22.67
N PRO A 73 4.98 -30.95 22.02
CA PRO A 73 5.38 -29.55 22.05
C PRO A 73 5.39 -29.06 23.49
N THR A 74 6.53 -28.53 23.94
CA THR A 74 6.63 -27.82 25.21
C THR A 74 5.69 -26.62 25.15
N GLU A 75 4.63 -26.65 25.97
CA GLU A 75 3.70 -25.55 26.20
C GLU A 75 4.51 -24.34 26.68
N GLU A 76 4.62 -23.29 25.85
CA GLU A 76 5.16 -22.00 26.30
C GLU A 76 4.20 -21.44 27.36
N PRO A 77 4.72 -21.00 28.53
CA PRO A 77 3.86 -20.49 29.59
C PRO A 77 3.18 -19.17 29.14
N PRO A 78 1.98 -18.86 29.66
CA PRO A 78 1.27 -17.63 29.33
C PRO A 78 2.12 -16.41 29.71
N VAL A 79 2.19 -15.43 28.81
CA VAL A 79 2.96 -14.19 28.98
C VAL A 79 2.21 -13.25 29.93
N ASP A 80 2.26 -13.52 31.23
CA ASP A 80 1.88 -12.52 32.23
C ASP A 80 2.97 -11.44 32.26
N ALA A 81 2.60 -10.24 31.80
CA ALA A 81 3.48 -9.07 31.82
C ALA A 81 3.73 -8.61 33.27
N GLU A 82 4.76 -9.16 33.91
CA GLU A 82 5.20 -8.88 35.30
C GLU A 82 5.40 -7.38 35.62
N PHE A 83 5.55 -6.50 34.63
CA PHE A 83 5.78 -5.06 34.84
C PHE A 83 4.52 -4.25 35.19
N SER A 84 3.35 -4.85 35.00
CA SER A 84 2.05 -4.22 35.27
C SER A 84 1.62 -4.38 36.74
N GLN A 85 2.33 -5.22 37.50
CA GLN A 85 2.00 -5.60 38.88
C GLN A 85 3.00 -4.94 39.85
N VAL A 86 2.96 -3.61 39.93
CA VAL A 86 3.67 -2.88 41.00
C VAL A 86 2.70 -2.67 42.15
N ASP A 87 3.03 -3.16 43.36
CA ASP A 87 2.27 -2.77 44.55
C ASP A 87 2.47 -1.28 44.82
N LEU A 88 1.42 -0.51 44.53
CA LEU A 88 1.44 0.94 44.66
C LEU A 88 1.68 1.40 46.11
N ASN A 89 1.26 0.62 47.10
CA ASN A 89 1.42 0.96 48.52
C ASN A 89 2.88 0.84 48.97
N GLU A 90 3.63 -0.12 48.42
CA GLU A 90 5.06 -0.28 48.69
C GLU A 90 5.94 0.63 47.83
N TRP A 91 5.54 0.84 46.57
CA TRP A 91 6.29 1.62 45.60
C TRP A 91 6.23 3.13 45.86
N TYR A 92 5.05 3.68 46.14
CA TYR A 92 4.88 5.14 46.23
C TYR A 92 5.74 5.79 47.33
N PRO A 93 5.88 5.21 48.54
CA PRO A 93 6.81 5.75 49.54
C PRO A 93 8.27 5.83 49.06
N ARG A 94 8.72 4.85 48.26
CA ARG A 94 10.09 4.83 47.70
C ARG A 94 10.25 5.85 46.57
N TYR A 95 9.24 5.95 45.71
CA TYR A 95 9.18 7.00 44.69
C TYR A 95 9.19 8.40 45.32
N TRP A 96 8.47 8.58 46.43
CA TRP A 96 8.44 9.82 47.19
C TRP A 96 9.81 10.16 47.80
N ALA A 97 10.51 9.18 48.40
CA ALA A 97 11.87 9.36 48.89
C ALA A 97 12.82 9.81 47.76
N CYS A 98 12.68 9.23 46.56
CA CYS A 98 13.46 9.65 45.38
C CYS A 98 13.20 11.10 44.99
N MET A 99 11.93 11.52 45.01
CA MET A 99 11.53 12.90 44.75
C MET A 99 12.12 13.86 45.78
N GLN A 100 12.02 13.51 47.07
CA GLN A 100 12.58 14.30 48.17
C GLN A 100 14.10 14.45 48.04
N HIS A 101 14.80 13.36 47.74
CA HIS A 101 16.24 13.38 47.52
C HIS A 101 16.62 14.28 46.34
N PHE A 102 15.96 14.09 45.19
CA PHE A 102 16.25 14.89 43.99
C PHE A 102 16.07 16.39 44.24
N LEU A 103 15.00 16.78 44.93
CA LEU A 103 14.70 18.18 45.19
C LEU A 103 15.55 18.82 46.30
N ASN A 104 15.91 18.06 47.33
CA ASN A 104 16.68 18.63 48.46
C ASN A 104 18.19 18.54 48.27
N GLN A 105 18.68 17.53 47.54
CA GLN A 105 20.11 17.21 47.45
C GLN A 105 20.56 17.01 46.00
N GLY A 106 19.87 16.18 45.23
CA GLY A 106 20.29 15.78 43.88
C GLY A 106 20.50 16.99 42.97
N GLN A 107 19.50 17.86 42.82
CA GLN A 107 19.60 19.04 41.94
C GLN A 107 20.68 20.07 42.34
N TYR A 108 21.22 19.98 43.56
CA TYR A 108 22.29 20.87 44.05
C TYR A 108 23.68 20.24 43.99
N SER A 109 23.77 18.95 43.68
CA SER A 109 25.05 18.27 43.48
C SER A 109 25.77 18.80 42.23
N PRO A 110 27.08 19.12 42.31
CA PRO A 110 27.88 19.52 41.15
C PRO A 110 27.82 18.51 39.99
N GLN A 111 27.77 17.22 40.32
CA GLN A 111 27.70 16.13 39.34
C GLN A 111 26.38 16.18 38.55
N VAL A 112 25.26 16.36 39.25
CA VAL A 112 23.91 16.45 38.65
C VAL A 112 23.77 17.72 37.82
N GLN A 113 24.26 18.86 38.32
CA GLN A 113 24.24 20.13 37.59
C GLN A 113 25.06 20.08 36.30
N ALA A 114 26.28 19.52 36.37
CA ALA A 114 27.13 19.36 35.20
C ALA A 114 26.48 18.44 34.15
N LEU A 115 25.90 17.31 34.57
CA LEU A 115 25.24 16.40 33.65
C LEU A 115 23.97 17.02 33.05
N ALA A 116 23.14 17.67 33.85
CA ALA A 116 21.90 18.32 33.39
C ALA A 116 22.19 19.38 32.32
N ALA A 117 23.22 20.20 32.52
CA ALA A 117 23.70 21.15 31.52
C ALA A 117 24.19 20.45 30.24
N PHE A 118 24.96 19.36 30.39
CA PHE A 118 25.49 18.60 29.25
C PHE A 118 24.41 17.93 28.40
N VAL A 119 23.37 17.38 29.02
CA VAL A 119 22.24 16.74 28.33
C VAL A 119 21.10 17.70 27.99
N ASN A 120 21.32 19.01 28.17
CA ASN A 120 20.36 20.08 27.88
C ASN A 120 18.98 19.92 28.56
N ILE A 121 18.97 19.72 29.89
CA ILE A 121 17.75 19.68 30.71
C ILE A 121 17.87 20.60 31.92
N ARG A 122 16.82 21.36 32.21
CA ARG A 122 16.76 22.26 33.36
C ARG A 122 16.35 21.51 34.62
N LEU A 123 17.14 21.71 35.67
CA LEU A 123 16.79 21.24 37.01
C LEU A 123 15.62 22.06 37.59
N PRO A 124 14.82 21.50 38.51
CA PRO A 124 13.63 22.19 39.04
C PRO A 124 13.90 23.59 39.61
N TYR A 125 15.03 23.81 40.29
CA TYR A 125 15.41 25.12 40.84
C TYR A 125 15.78 26.17 39.75
N GLN A 126 16.06 25.73 38.52
CA GLN A 126 16.48 26.58 37.40
C GLN A 126 15.30 27.10 36.56
N ARG A 127 14.07 26.66 36.83
CA ARG A 127 12.88 27.01 36.03
C ARG A 127 12.39 28.42 36.36
N SER A 128 12.28 29.28 35.35
CA SER A 128 11.97 30.72 35.52
C SER A 128 10.55 31.02 36.03
N THR A 129 9.57 30.16 35.75
CA THR A 129 8.16 30.40 36.08
C THR A 129 7.74 29.82 37.43
N THR A 130 8.32 28.69 37.85
CA THR A 130 8.02 28.03 39.14
C THR A 130 9.27 27.27 39.64
N PRO A 131 10.31 27.96 40.17
CA PRO A 131 11.50 27.31 40.66
C PRO A 131 11.19 26.50 41.93
N VAL A 132 11.56 25.21 41.94
CA VAL A 132 11.38 24.34 43.12
C VAL A 132 12.69 24.26 43.88
N ILE A 133 12.81 25.08 44.93
CA ILE A 133 14.04 25.23 45.73
C ILE A 133 14.25 24.04 46.68
N GLY A 134 13.20 23.28 46.99
CA GLY A 134 13.29 22.10 47.84
C GLY A 134 11.92 21.53 48.11
N PHE A 135 11.89 20.45 48.89
CA PHE A 135 10.65 19.83 49.32
C PHE A 135 9.96 20.70 50.38
N PRO A 136 8.64 20.95 50.28
CA PRO A 136 7.94 21.76 51.28
C PRO A 136 7.99 21.08 52.65
N ASN A 137 8.43 21.84 53.68
CA ASN A 137 8.44 21.38 55.06
C ASN A 137 7.01 21.54 55.64
N PRO A 138 6.41 20.52 56.29
CA PRO A 138 5.02 20.58 56.77
C PRO A 138 4.73 21.73 57.76
N GLN A 139 5.78 22.29 58.37
CA GLN A 139 5.69 23.32 59.41
C GLN A 139 5.45 24.76 58.87
N ASN A 140 5.48 24.98 57.55
CA ASN A 140 5.28 26.31 56.94
C ASN A 140 4.08 26.36 55.97
N MET A 141 3.09 25.48 56.15
CA MET A 141 1.82 25.55 55.43
C MET A 141 0.97 26.69 56.00
N ASP A 142 1.10 27.89 55.45
CA ASP A 142 0.17 28.98 55.74
C ASP A 142 -1.20 28.60 55.16
N SER A 143 -2.18 28.41 56.04
CA SER A 143 -3.49 27.80 55.77
C SER A 143 -4.45 28.65 54.93
N ARG A 144 -3.94 29.46 53.98
CA ARG A 144 -4.72 30.37 53.14
C ARG A 144 -4.58 30.19 51.63
N VAL A 145 -3.90 29.14 51.17
CA VAL A 145 -3.88 28.77 49.75
C VAL A 145 -4.16 27.27 49.65
N GLU A 146 -5.42 26.89 49.39
CA GLU A 146 -5.77 25.58 48.83
C GLU A 146 -5.26 25.53 47.39
N GLY A 147 -3.94 25.42 47.24
CA GLY A 147 -3.26 25.17 45.97
C GLY A 147 -2.60 23.82 46.07
N THR A 148 -3.09 22.85 45.31
CA THR A 148 -2.45 21.54 45.13
C THR A 148 -0.97 21.76 44.81
N TYR A 149 -0.07 21.33 45.70
CA TYR A 149 1.37 21.38 45.45
C TYR A 149 1.68 20.51 44.24
N ASN A 150 1.95 21.13 43.08
CA ASN A 150 2.38 20.42 41.89
C ASN A 150 3.85 20.04 42.03
N ALA A 151 4.13 18.91 42.69
CA ALA A 151 5.46 18.33 42.72
C ALA A 151 5.95 18.07 41.28
N PRO A 152 7.19 18.46 40.90
CA PRO A 152 7.69 18.27 39.55
C PRO A 152 7.83 16.78 39.23
N SER A 153 7.42 16.34 38.04
CA SER A 153 7.59 14.94 37.64
C SER A 153 9.07 14.57 37.47
N LEU A 154 9.48 13.37 37.94
CA LEU A 154 10.81 12.82 37.68
C LEU A 154 10.97 12.26 36.25
N ARG A 155 9.85 12.02 35.54
CA ARG A 155 9.86 11.37 34.21
C ARG A 155 10.72 12.09 33.15
N PRO A 156 10.71 13.43 33.03
CA PRO A 156 11.55 14.13 32.04
C PRO A 156 13.05 13.86 32.23
N PHE A 157 13.51 13.79 33.49
CA PHE A 157 14.91 13.49 33.82
C PHE A 157 15.25 12.05 33.48
N ILE A 158 14.39 11.09 33.84
CA ILE A 158 14.56 9.68 33.49
C ILE A 158 14.63 9.49 31.97
N ARG A 159 13.69 10.09 31.23
CA ARG A 159 13.66 10.09 29.75
C ARG A 159 14.95 10.62 29.16
N ARG A 160 15.43 11.77 29.65
CA ARG A 160 16.65 12.41 29.13
C ARG A 160 17.90 11.60 29.44
N LEU A 161 18.01 11.01 30.63
CA LEU A 161 19.13 10.14 30.99
C LEU A 161 19.18 8.88 30.11
N ILE A 162 18.04 8.23 29.88
CA ILE A 162 17.95 7.02 29.05
C ILE A 162 18.32 7.32 27.60
N VAL A 163 17.69 8.33 26.99
CA VAL A 163 17.86 8.63 25.56
C VAL A 163 19.29 9.08 25.22
N THR A 164 20.00 9.69 26.18
CA THR A 164 21.39 10.12 26.05
C THR A 164 22.41 9.08 26.56
N GLY A 165 21.94 7.94 27.08
CA GLY A 165 22.78 6.83 27.57
C GLY A 165 23.54 7.11 28.87
N TYR A 166 22.94 7.87 29.78
CA TYR A 166 23.45 8.23 31.11
C TYR A 166 22.58 7.67 32.26
N ASP A 167 21.82 6.60 32.02
CA ASP A 167 20.99 5.90 33.00
C ASP A 167 21.75 4.85 33.82
N THR A 168 23.03 5.09 34.15
CA THR A 168 23.83 4.13 34.94
C THR A 168 23.41 4.14 36.42
N PRO A 169 23.61 3.04 37.16
CA PRO A 169 23.28 2.97 38.60
C PRO A 169 23.84 4.13 39.42
N SER A 170 25.09 4.53 39.17
CA SER A 170 25.72 5.65 39.88
C SER A 170 25.09 7.01 39.56
N VAL A 171 24.66 7.23 38.31
CA VAL A 171 23.97 8.46 37.92
C VAL A 171 22.55 8.49 38.50
N LEU A 172 21.83 7.37 38.43
CA LEU A 172 20.48 7.26 39.00
C LEU A 172 20.51 7.46 40.53
N GLN A 173 21.49 6.91 41.22
CA GLN A 173 21.70 7.17 42.65
C GLN A 173 22.04 8.63 42.93
N ALA A 174 22.85 9.29 42.10
CA ALA A 174 23.19 10.70 42.27
C ALA A 174 21.97 11.63 42.06
N PHE A 175 21.05 11.27 41.15
CA PHE A 175 19.83 12.03 40.93
C PHE A 175 18.76 11.73 41.98
N PHE A 176 18.55 10.46 42.34
CA PHE A 176 17.35 10.01 43.04
C PHE A 176 17.62 9.36 44.41
N GLY A 177 18.87 9.30 44.86
CA GLY A 177 19.26 8.78 46.17
C GLY A 177 19.31 7.26 46.24
N ASP A 178 19.52 6.73 47.45
CA ASP A 178 19.76 5.30 47.69
C ASP A 178 18.54 4.41 47.41
N ASP A 179 17.33 4.99 47.45
CA ASP A 179 16.07 4.29 47.18
C ASP A 179 15.73 4.19 45.68
N TRP A 180 16.61 4.65 44.78
CA TRP A 180 16.28 4.78 43.36
C TRP A 180 15.83 3.47 42.72
N GLN A 181 16.44 2.33 43.08
CA GLN A 181 16.05 1.03 42.50
C GLN A 181 14.59 0.69 42.79
N ALA A 182 14.14 0.91 44.02
CA ALA A 182 12.77 0.61 44.45
C ALA A 182 11.78 1.73 44.06
N GLY A 183 12.23 2.98 43.98
CA GLY A 183 11.38 4.13 43.67
C GLY A 183 11.24 4.42 42.18
N VAL A 184 12.33 4.67 41.46
CA VAL A 184 12.27 5.02 40.02
C VAL A 184 12.69 3.87 39.10
N GLY A 185 13.19 2.77 39.64
CA GLY A 185 13.71 1.64 38.84
C GLY A 185 12.70 1.05 37.85
N CYS A 186 11.44 0.86 38.25
CA CYS A 186 10.38 0.38 37.35
C CYS A 186 10.08 1.39 36.22
N VAL A 187 10.10 2.69 36.54
CA VAL A 187 9.91 3.78 35.57
C VAL A 187 11.08 3.81 34.57
N CYS A 188 12.31 3.61 35.05
CA CYS A 188 13.50 3.54 34.20
C CYS A 188 13.42 2.35 33.25
N LYS A 189 13.13 1.15 33.75
CA LYS A 189 12.97 -0.07 32.92
C LYS A 189 11.89 0.12 31.84
N GLN A 190 10.73 0.65 32.22
CA GLN A 190 9.65 0.88 31.28
C GLN A 190 10.02 1.90 30.20
N GLU A 191 10.75 2.96 30.57
CA GLU A 191 11.18 3.97 29.61
C GLU A 191 12.31 3.46 28.69
N ARG A 192 13.19 2.58 29.17
CA ARG A 192 14.19 1.88 28.32
C ARG A 192 13.52 1.05 27.23
N ILE A 193 12.44 0.34 27.56
CA ILE A 193 11.62 -0.40 26.59
C ILE A 193 10.95 0.55 25.59
N ASN A 194 10.38 1.66 26.06
CA ASN A 194 9.74 2.65 25.19
C ASN A 194 10.75 3.28 24.21
N TYR A 195 11.97 3.54 24.66
CA TYR A 195 13.03 4.06 23.82
C TYR A 195 13.44 3.07 22.73
N LEU A 196 13.64 1.80 23.07
CA LEU A 196 13.89 0.72 22.11
C LEU A 196 12.77 0.63 21.05
N PHE A 197 11.52 0.69 21.51
CA PHE A 197 10.35 0.68 20.63
C PHE A 197 10.38 1.86 19.65
N THR A 198 10.55 3.08 20.16
CA THR A 198 10.52 4.31 19.35
C THR A 198 11.67 4.34 18.33
N ALA A 199 12.88 3.95 18.75
CA ALA A 199 14.06 3.89 17.89
C ALA A 199 13.92 2.88 16.75
N LYS A 200 13.30 1.72 17.03
CA LYS A 200 13.08 0.66 16.03
C LYS A 200 11.94 1.01 15.06
N SER A 201 10.86 1.65 15.52
CA SER A 201 9.66 1.92 14.69
C SER A 201 9.76 3.19 13.85
N GLY A 202 10.16 4.31 14.44
CA GLY A 202 10.17 5.62 13.79
C GLY A 202 11.54 6.04 13.26
N GLY A 203 12.59 5.25 13.50
CA GLY A 203 13.98 5.63 13.25
C GLY A 203 14.47 6.76 14.15
N TRP A 204 15.75 7.12 14.00
CA TRP A 204 16.44 8.06 14.90
C TRP A 204 15.85 9.49 14.87
N THR A 205 15.38 9.97 13.73
CA THR A 205 14.82 11.33 13.58
C THR A 205 13.51 11.49 14.36
N SER A 206 12.55 10.58 14.15
CA SER A 206 11.28 10.59 14.89
C SER A 206 11.49 10.37 16.39
N THR A 207 12.43 9.49 16.74
CA THR A 207 12.82 9.27 18.13
C THR A 207 13.35 10.54 18.77
N LYS A 208 14.21 11.30 18.08
CA LYS A 208 14.71 12.56 18.63
C LYS A 208 13.55 13.52 18.92
N ALA A 209 12.63 13.68 17.97
CA ALA A 209 11.46 14.54 18.14
C ALA A 209 10.57 14.13 19.34
N ALA A 210 10.39 12.83 19.58
CA ALA A 210 9.60 12.31 20.70
C ALA A 210 10.24 12.54 22.10
N TYR A 211 11.53 12.86 22.16
CA TYR A 211 12.28 13.13 23.39
C TYR A 211 12.70 14.60 23.54
N ASP A 212 12.48 15.43 22.51
CA ASP A 212 12.69 16.87 22.58
C ASP A 212 11.64 17.52 23.51
N MET A 213 12.09 18.46 24.35
CA MET A 213 11.20 19.27 25.19
C MET A 213 11.24 20.71 24.67
N LEU A 214 10.16 21.14 24.03
CA LEU A 214 10.05 22.47 23.47
C LEU A 214 9.81 23.53 24.55
N PRO A 215 10.26 24.78 24.35
CA PRO A 215 10.91 25.28 23.12
C PRO A 215 12.42 25.04 23.03
N ASP A 216 13.13 24.85 24.13
CA ASP A 216 14.60 25.01 24.19
C ASP A 216 15.37 23.87 24.86
N GLU A 217 14.69 22.90 25.46
CA GLU A 217 15.31 21.70 26.06
C GLU A 217 15.32 20.54 25.04
N GLN A 218 15.85 20.78 23.84
CA GLN A 218 16.04 19.74 22.83
C GLN A 218 17.07 18.70 23.28
N THR A 219 16.83 17.44 22.95
CA THR A 219 17.76 16.34 23.20
C THR A 219 19.00 16.54 22.32
N PRO A 220 20.21 16.72 22.90
CA PRO A 220 21.39 17.13 22.15
C PRO A 220 21.93 16.02 21.22
N PHE A 221 21.76 14.76 21.62
CA PHE A 221 22.13 13.58 20.84
C PHE A 221 21.38 12.36 21.38
N LEU A 222 21.25 11.34 20.54
CA LEU A 222 20.71 10.04 20.92
C LEU A 222 21.86 9.02 21.05
N ARG A 223 21.73 8.06 21.96
CA ARG A 223 22.66 6.92 22.05
C ARG A 223 21.90 5.59 22.00
N PRO A 224 22.43 4.57 21.31
CA PRO A 224 21.93 3.20 21.48
C PRO A 224 21.93 2.81 22.96
N LEU A 225 20.88 2.07 23.36
CA LEU A 225 20.73 1.65 24.75
C LEU A 225 21.90 0.76 25.16
N ARG A 226 22.55 1.10 26.28
CA ARG A 226 23.66 0.32 26.82
C ARG A 226 23.12 -0.83 27.68
N GLU A 227 23.78 -1.99 27.57
CA GLU A 227 23.52 -3.15 28.42
C GLU A 227 22.03 -3.53 28.44
N ALA A 228 21.38 -3.50 27.27
CA ALA A 228 20.00 -3.97 27.15
C ALA A 228 19.96 -5.45 27.50
N THR A 229 19.18 -5.81 28.51
CA THR A 229 19.02 -7.21 28.90
C THR A 229 18.23 -7.97 27.84
N GLU A 230 18.46 -9.28 27.71
CA GLU A 230 17.69 -10.12 26.79
C GLU A 230 16.18 -10.03 27.06
N GLU A 231 15.78 -9.87 28.32
CA GLU A 231 14.39 -9.69 28.70
C GLU A 231 13.83 -8.33 28.23
N GLU A 232 14.58 -7.23 28.36
CA GLU A 232 14.18 -5.92 27.81
C GLU A 232 14.01 -5.97 26.28
N LEU A 233 14.92 -6.67 25.58
CA LEU A 233 14.84 -6.86 24.14
C LEU A 233 13.64 -7.74 23.76
N ARG A 234 13.42 -8.85 24.47
CA ARG A 234 12.29 -9.77 24.25
C ARG A 234 10.96 -9.07 24.49
N ILE A 235 10.84 -8.25 25.53
CA ILE A 235 9.61 -7.48 25.81
C ILE A 235 9.40 -6.40 24.74
N ALA A 236 10.44 -5.63 24.41
CA ALA A 236 10.35 -4.64 23.34
C ALA A 236 9.95 -5.29 22.00
N GLU A 237 10.47 -6.48 21.72
CA GLU A 237 10.12 -7.26 20.53
C GLU A 237 8.72 -7.88 20.62
N SER A 238 8.25 -8.29 21.79
CA SER A 238 6.87 -8.76 21.98
C SER A 238 5.86 -7.63 21.77
N ARG A 239 6.15 -6.41 22.24
CA ARG A 239 5.32 -5.21 21.99
C ARG A 239 5.37 -4.79 20.53
N TRP A 240 6.53 -4.95 19.88
CA TRP A 240 6.65 -4.82 18.43
C TRP A 240 5.75 -5.82 17.67
N ARG A 241 5.68 -7.09 18.12
CA ARG A 241 4.82 -8.13 17.53
C ARG A 241 3.31 -7.85 17.66
N VAL A 242 2.90 -6.91 18.51
CA VAL A 242 1.49 -6.52 18.69
C VAL A 242 1.05 -5.47 17.65
N ASP A 243 1.96 -4.61 17.16
CA ASP A 243 1.62 -3.54 16.19
C ASP A 243 1.91 -3.91 14.72
N ALA A 244 2.71 -4.95 14.46
CA ALA A 244 2.71 -5.63 13.17
C ALA A 244 1.81 -6.86 13.29
N PRO A 245 0.69 -6.98 12.55
CA PRO A 245 -0.14 -8.18 12.61
C PRO A 245 0.74 -9.40 12.33
N THR A 246 0.99 -10.20 13.36
CA THR A 246 1.77 -11.45 13.29
C THR A 246 1.02 -12.53 12.50
N SER A 247 -0.28 -12.33 12.33
CA SER A 247 -1.17 -13.16 11.53
C SER A 247 -1.68 -12.36 10.33
N PRO A 248 -1.96 -13.02 9.19
CA PRO A 248 -2.48 -12.35 8.00
C PRO A 248 -3.75 -11.57 8.31
N TRP A 249 -3.92 -10.40 7.70
CA TRP A 249 -5.16 -9.64 7.75
C TRP A 249 -5.76 -9.52 6.34
N LEU A 250 -7.08 -9.29 6.32
CA LEU A 250 -7.83 -8.89 5.15
C LEU A 250 -8.58 -7.59 5.43
N ALA A 251 -8.57 -6.68 4.45
CA ALA A 251 -9.43 -5.51 4.41
C ALA A 251 -10.25 -5.57 3.12
N ALA A 252 -11.52 -5.22 3.19
CA ALA A 252 -12.39 -5.23 2.02
C ALA A 252 -13.30 -4.01 1.96
N TYR A 253 -13.43 -3.45 0.77
CA TYR A 253 -14.48 -2.49 0.44
C TYR A 253 -15.61 -3.22 -0.28
N VAL A 254 -16.85 -3.08 0.19
CA VAL A 254 -18.01 -3.80 -0.33
C VAL A 254 -19.14 -2.82 -0.66
N ASP A 255 -19.51 -2.78 -1.94
CA ASP A 255 -20.69 -2.08 -2.45
C ASP A 255 -21.43 -2.97 -3.46
N LEU A 256 -22.42 -3.72 -2.98
CA LEU A 256 -23.23 -4.59 -3.84
C LEU A 256 -24.06 -3.79 -4.86
N PHE A 257 -24.34 -2.51 -4.58
CA PHE A 257 -25.13 -1.63 -5.44
C PHE A 257 -24.33 -1.06 -6.62
N ALA A 258 -23.02 -1.29 -6.67
CA ALA A 258 -22.19 -1.02 -7.84
C ALA A 258 -22.61 -1.83 -9.09
N GLY A 259 -23.41 -2.90 -8.90
CA GLY A 259 -24.11 -3.63 -9.96
C GLY A 259 -23.16 -4.33 -10.93
N ARG A 260 -22.98 -3.78 -12.13
CA ARG A 260 -22.06 -4.33 -13.15
C ARG A 260 -20.62 -3.85 -12.98
N GLU A 261 -20.39 -2.89 -12.10
CA GLU A 261 -19.04 -2.44 -11.72
C GLU A 261 -18.52 -3.29 -10.56
N THR A 262 -17.23 -3.14 -10.21
CA THR A 262 -16.61 -3.89 -9.11
C THR A 262 -17.42 -3.73 -7.82
N GLN A 263 -17.95 -4.82 -7.27
CA GLN A 263 -18.76 -4.80 -6.04
C GLN A 263 -17.90 -5.02 -4.80
N ILE A 264 -16.80 -5.76 -4.92
CA ILE A 264 -15.89 -6.04 -3.81
C ILE A 264 -14.44 -5.80 -4.26
N VAL A 265 -13.68 -5.10 -3.43
CA VAL A 265 -12.21 -5.02 -3.53
C VAL A 265 -11.64 -5.56 -2.23
N ILE A 266 -10.66 -6.46 -2.33
CA ILE A 266 -10.04 -7.14 -1.18
C ILE A 266 -8.54 -6.85 -1.20
N TYR A 267 -7.99 -6.57 -0.03
CA TYR A 267 -6.56 -6.41 0.23
C TYR A 267 -6.13 -7.38 1.33
N SER A 268 -4.94 -7.93 1.20
CA SER A 268 -4.29 -8.74 2.24
C SER A 268 -2.88 -8.27 2.56
N SER A 269 -2.45 -8.44 3.81
CA SER A 269 -1.03 -8.30 4.16
C SER A 269 -0.14 -9.29 3.41
N LEU A 270 -0.66 -10.42 2.97
CA LEU A 270 0.12 -11.43 2.25
C LEU A 270 0.55 -10.97 0.85
N GLU A 271 -0.15 -9.99 0.26
CA GLU A 271 0.21 -9.44 -1.05
C GLU A 271 1.60 -8.77 -1.04
N ALA A 272 2.07 -8.30 0.13
CA ALA A 272 3.41 -7.71 0.28
C ALA A 272 4.54 -8.73 0.07
N GLN A 273 4.25 -10.03 0.17
CA GLN A 273 5.20 -11.13 -0.02
C GLN A 273 4.88 -11.94 -1.29
N ALA A 274 4.17 -11.35 -2.26
CA ALA A 274 3.83 -12.03 -3.51
C ALA A 274 5.01 -12.13 -4.48
N THR A 275 4.92 -13.05 -5.45
CA THR A 275 5.80 -13.07 -6.62
C THR A 275 5.38 -12.01 -7.64
N TYR A 276 6.38 -11.50 -8.34
CA TYR A 276 6.21 -10.62 -9.49
C TYR A 276 6.24 -11.48 -10.75
N PRO A 277 5.39 -11.20 -11.76
CA PRO A 277 5.43 -11.96 -13.01
C PRO A 277 6.79 -11.76 -13.71
N GLY A 278 7.46 -12.86 -14.04
CA GLY A 278 8.75 -12.87 -14.72
C GLY A 278 8.63 -12.43 -16.18
N ILE A 279 9.66 -11.77 -16.72
CA ILE A 279 9.69 -11.30 -18.13
C ILE A 279 9.98 -12.47 -19.09
N ASP A 280 10.63 -13.54 -18.62
CA ASP A 280 11.12 -14.69 -19.40
C ASP A 280 10.63 -16.07 -18.92
N ASP A 281 9.79 -16.13 -17.88
CA ASP A 281 9.31 -17.41 -17.30
C ASP A 281 7.95 -17.84 -17.89
N ASP A 282 7.77 -19.16 -18.07
CA ASP A 282 6.48 -19.80 -18.42
C ASP A 282 5.38 -19.56 -17.33
N GLU A 283 5.77 -19.08 -16.14
CA GLU A 283 4.88 -18.87 -15.00
C GLU A 283 4.57 -17.37 -14.80
N PHE A 284 3.53 -16.90 -15.50
CA PHE A 284 3.11 -15.49 -15.52
C PHE A 284 2.22 -15.10 -14.32
N VAL A 285 1.80 -16.06 -13.48
CA VAL A 285 0.83 -15.83 -12.40
C VAL A 285 1.54 -15.53 -11.07
N SER A 286 1.04 -14.53 -10.33
CA SER A 286 1.59 -14.12 -9.03
C SER A 286 1.04 -15.00 -7.90
N ILE A 287 1.94 -15.60 -7.13
CA ILE A 287 1.61 -16.45 -5.97
C ILE A 287 2.00 -15.76 -4.67
N LEU A 288 1.31 -16.08 -3.57
CA LEU A 288 1.64 -15.55 -2.24
C LEU A 288 2.73 -16.41 -1.59
N ARG A 289 3.85 -15.80 -1.17
CA ARG A 289 4.90 -16.52 -0.43
C ARG A 289 4.65 -16.39 1.07
N ALA A 290 3.91 -17.33 1.63
CA ALA A 290 3.67 -17.40 3.08
C ALA A 290 3.69 -18.85 3.58
N SER A 291 3.78 -19.02 4.90
CA SER A 291 3.64 -20.35 5.52
C SER A 291 2.26 -20.94 5.22
N ARG A 292 2.18 -22.27 5.19
CA ARG A 292 0.92 -22.99 4.99
C ARG A 292 -0.17 -22.54 5.97
N GLU A 293 0.18 -22.36 7.25
CA GLU A 293 -0.73 -21.87 8.29
C GLU A 293 -1.29 -20.47 7.96
N SER A 294 -0.44 -19.55 7.50
CA SER A 294 -0.87 -18.20 7.09
C SER A 294 -1.79 -18.25 5.85
N LEU A 295 -1.50 -19.11 4.88
CA LEU A 295 -2.34 -19.29 3.69
C LEU A 295 -3.71 -19.90 4.06
N GLU A 296 -3.73 -20.88 4.97
CA GLU A 296 -4.96 -21.48 5.49
C GLU A 296 -5.79 -20.47 6.30
N GLN A 297 -5.14 -19.63 7.10
CA GLN A 297 -5.81 -18.54 7.82
C GLN A 297 -6.39 -17.50 6.85
N ALA A 298 -5.64 -17.05 5.85
CA ALA A 298 -6.13 -16.11 4.84
C ALA A 298 -7.30 -16.69 4.05
N ARG A 299 -7.26 -17.99 3.71
CA ARG A 299 -8.38 -18.72 3.11
C ARG A 299 -9.61 -18.68 4.02
N ALA A 300 -9.46 -19.00 5.30
CA ALA A 300 -10.57 -18.97 6.26
C ALA A 300 -11.17 -17.56 6.39
N GLN A 301 -10.33 -16.52 6.40
CA GLN A 301 -10.77 -15.13 6.43
C GLN A 301 -11.53 -14.73 5.15
N LEU A 302 -11.07 -15.15 3.96
CA LEU A 302 -11.77 -14.90 2.69
C LEU A 302 -13.18 -15.52 2.72
N LEU A 303 -13.30 -16.78 3.14
CA LEU A 303 -14.59 -17.47 3.22
C LEU A 303 -15.51 -16.84 4.28
N ALA A 304 -14.95 -16.44 5.43
CA ALA A 304 -15.69 -15.73 6.46
C ALA A 304 -16.21 -14.37 5.96
N LEU A 305 -15.41 -13.63 5.18
CA LEU A 305 -15.83 -12.38 4.54
C LEU A 305 -16.98 -12.63 3.55
N LEU A 306 -16.87 -13.62 2.67
CA LEU A 306 -17.94 -13.95 1.72
C LEU A 306 -19.23 -14.37 2.44
N SER A 307 -19.11 -15.16 3.51
CA SER A 307 -20.22 -15.52 4.40
C SER A 307 -20.85 -14.30 5.05
N HIS A 308 -20.04 -13.35 5.54
CA HIS A 308 -20.51 -12.12 6.16
C HIS A 308 -21.28 -11.24 5.16
N VAL A 309 -20.72 -11.00 3.96
CA VAL A 309 -21.38 -10.20 2.92
C VAL A 309 -22.71 -10.85 2.52
N LYS A 310 -22.74 -12.17 2.35
CA LYS A 310 -23.97 -12.92 2.07
C LYS A 310 -25.01 -12.80 3.19
N THR A 311 -24.59 -12.90 4.44
CA THR A 311 -25.52 -12.95 5.58
C THR A 311 -26.09 -11.57 5.89
N TYR A 312 -25.26 -10.53 5.85
CA TYR A 312 -25.60 -9.22 6.39
C TYR A 312 -25.84 -8.14 5.34
N MET A 313 -25.29 -8.25 4.12
CA MET A 313 -25.41 -7.21 3.09
C MET A 313 -26.28 -7.62 1.90
N LEU A 314 -26.23 -8.90 1.52
CA LEU A 314 -27.00 -9.42 0.39
C LEU A 314 -28.53 -9.30 0.56
N PRO A 315 -29.15 -9.50 1.74
CA PRO A 315 -30.61 -9.39 1.89
C PRO A 315 -31.17 -8.01 1.52
N ASP A 316 -30.48 -6.94 1.94
CA ASP A 316 -30.88 -5.56 1.63
C ASP A 316 -30.75 -5.27 0.13
N TYR A 317 -29.65 -5.72 -0.47
CA TYR A 317 -29.46 -5.64 -1.93
C TYR A 317 -30.58 -6.39 -2.67
N LEU A 318 -30.87 -7.65 -2.31
CA LEU A 318 -31.93 -8.43 -2.95
C LEU A 318 -33.32 -7.81 -2.75
N SER A 319 -33.59 -7.22 -1.59
CA SER A 319 -34.85 -6.50 -1.35
C SER A 319 -34.97 -5.27 -2.24
N SER A 320 -33.86 -4.54 -2.43
CA SER A 320 -33.83 -3.37 -3.30
C SER A 320 -34.09 -3.71 -4.77
N ILE A 321 -33.60 -4.87 -5.25
CA ILE A 321 -33.79 -5.29 -6.66
C ILE A 321 -35.21 -5.85 -6.91
N GLN A 322 -35.86 -6.40 -5.88
CA GLN A 322 -37.23 -6.92 -5.94
C GLN A 322 -38.27 -5.80 -5.86
N SER A 323 -38.04 -4.82 -4.97
CA SER A 323 -38.94 -3.68 -4.74
C SER A 323 -39.08 -2.76 -5.95
N THR A 324 -38.06 -2.75 -6.82
CA THR A 324 -37.99 -1.88 -8.01
C THR A 324 -38.52 -2.54 -9.28
N GLY A 325 -38.96 -3.81 -9.25
CA GLY A 325 -39.42 -4.58 -10.43
C GLY A 325 -38.38 -4.67 -11.56
N SER A 326 -37.17 -4.15 -11.33
CA SER A 326 -36.06 -3.93 -12.25
C SER A 326 -34.90 -3.42 -11.38
N CYS A 327 -33.70 -4.01 -11.51
CA CYS A 327 -32.55 -3.75 -10.63
C CYS A 327 -32.34 -2.26 -10.20
N PRO A 328 -31.78 -1.97 -9.01
CA PRO A 328 -31.63 -0.64 -8.42
C PRO A 328 -30.37 0.09 -8.93
N ILE A 329 -30.16 0.03 -10.23
CA ILE A 329 -29.47 1.06 -11.02
C ILE A 329 -30.42 1.24 -12.21
N PRO A 330 -30.82 2.46 -12.60
CA PRO A 330 -31.86 2.66 -13.61
C PRO A 330 -31.53 1.88 -14.88
N ASN A 331 -32.13 0.70 -14.97
CA ASN A 331 -32.21 -0.09 -16.17
C ASN A 331 -33.22 0.63 -17.05
N ASN A 332 -32.81 1.75 -17.64
CA ASN A 332 -33.26 2.11 -18.97
C ASN A 332 -32.69 1.10 -20.00
N LEU A 333 -32.65 -0.21 -19.68
CA LEU A 333 -32.14 -1.29 -20.52
C LEU A 333 -33.00 -1.48 -21.79
N GLY A 334 -34.24 -0.98 -21.80
CA GLY A 334 -35.05 -0.92 -23.00
C GLY A 334 -34.73 0.26 -23.92
N ARG A 335 -34.15 1.34 -23.39
CA ARG A 335 -34.09 2.67 -24.04
C ARG A 335 -32.67 3.21 -24.23
N ASP A 336 -31.65 2.62 -23.62
CA ASP A 336 -30.26 3.05 -23.74
C ASP A 336 -29.54 2.28 -24.87
N PRO A 337 -29.25 2.92 -26.02
CA PRO A 337 -28.68 2.27 -27.19
C PRO A 337 -27.33 1.58 -26.93
N ALA A 338 -26.54 2.05 -25.94
CA ALA A 338 -25.24 1.45 -25.61
C ALA A 338 -25.35 0.08 -24.93
N SER A 339 -26.50 -0.25 -24.34
CA SER A 339 -26.73 -1.53 -23.64
C SER A 339 -26.97 -2.72 -24.56
N ARG A 340 -27.24 -2.48 -25.85
CA ARG A 340 -27.49 -3.52 -26.87
C ARG A 340 -26.22 -3.95 -27.63
N HIS A 341 -25.04 -3.42 -27.29
CA HIS A 341 -23.79 -3.91 -27.85
C HIS A 341 -23.45 -5.27 -27.28
N SER A 342 -23.38 -6.27 -28.16
CA SER A 342 -23.13 -7.70 -27.89
C SER A 342 -21.74 -8.03 -27.33
N GLY A 343 -21.00 -7.06 -26.79
CA GLY A 343 -19.61 -7.20 -26.32
C GLY A 343 -19.35 -6.71 -24.89
N LEU A 344 -20.39 -6.32 -24.15
CA LEU A 344 -20.24 -5.96 -22.73
C LEU A 344 -20.17 -7.21 -21.85
N ILE A 345 -19.31 -7.17 -20.83
CA ILE A 345 -19.23 -8.25 -19.83
C ILE A 345 -20.62 -8.46 -19.17
N PRO A 346 -21.11 -9.71 -19.07
CA PRO A 346 -22.38 -10.03 -18.43
C PRO A 346 -22.48 -9.54 -16.99
N ALA A 347 -23.67 -9.18 -16.53
CA ALA A 347 -23.88 -8.87 -15.11
C ALA A 347 -23.59 -10.10 -14.24
N PRO A 348 -23.09 -9.93 -13.00
CA PRO A 348 -23.07 -11.02 -12.04
C PRO A 348 -24.51 -11.47 -11.72
N PRO A 349 -24.76 -12.77 -11.51
CA PRO A 349 -26.03 -13.23 -10.92
C PRO A 349 -26.33 -12.49 -9.62
N PRO A 350 -27.60 -12.21 -9.27
CA PRO A 350 -27.94 -11.38 -8.10
C PRO A 350 -27.43 -11.88 -6.75
N ARG A 351 -27.11 -13.18 -6.65
CA ARG A 351 -26.58 -13.84 -5.43
C ARG A 351 -25.07 -14.02 -5.47
N ALA A 352 -24.43 -13.67 -6.57
CA ALA A 352 -22.99 -13.75 -6.76
C ALA A 352 -22.35 -12.36 -6.62
N PHE A 353 -21.07 -12.34 -6.30
CA PHE A 353 -20.30 -11.13 -6.03
C PHE A 353 -19.23 -10.95 -7.09
N LEU A 354 -19.19 -9.79 -7.75
CA LEU A 354 -18.11 -9.37 -8.63
C LEU A 354 -16.97 -8.76 -7.81
N ILE A 355 -15.93 -9.56 -7.59
CA ILE A 355 -14.70 -9.15 -6.92
C ILE A 355 -13.72 -8.65 -7.99
N GLY A 356 -13.18 -7.46 -7.81
CA GLY A 356 -12.26 -6.85 -8.76
C GLY A 356 -10.91 -6.51 -8.15
N ASN A 357 -9.89 -6.37 -9.01
CA ASN A 357 -8.51 -6.18 -8.58
C ASN A 357 -8.01 -7.29 -7.63
N LEU A 358 -8.62 -8.48 -7.66
CA LEU A 358 -8.28 -9.56 -6.73
C LEU A 358 -6.91 -10.14 -7.10
N HIS A 359 -5.96 -10.12 -6.17
CA HIS A 359 -4.65 -10.73 -6.39
C HIS A 359 -4.81 -12.20 -6.80
N THR A 360 -4.12 -12.66 -7.84
CA THR A 360 -4.25 -14.04 -8.37
C THR A 360 -3.96 -15.08 -7.29
N GLY A 361 -2.89 -14.91 -6.51
CA GLY A 361 -2.63 -15.77 -5.33
C GLY A 361 -3.72 -15.76 -4.23
N LEU A 362 -4.49 -14.68 -4.04
CA LEU A 362 -5.67 -14.70 -3.15
C LEU A 362 -6.82 -15.48 -3.78
N PHE A 363 -7.03 -15.30 -5.09
CA PHE A 363 -8.02 -16.08 -5.84
C PHE A 363 -7.70 -17.58 -5.79
N SER A 364 -6.43 -17.96 -5.93
CA SER A 364 -5.96 -19.35 -5.79
C SER A 364 -6.32 -19.98 -4.44
N LEU A 365 -6.41 -19.20 -3.35
CA LEU A 365 -6.88 -19.73 -2.05
C LEU A 365 -8.37 -20.13 -2.07
N LEU A 366 -9.15 -19.66 -3.04
CA LEU A 366 -10.54 -20.08 -3.26
C LEU A 366 -10.64 -21.38 -4.08
N SER A 367 -9.53 -21.85 -4.65
CA SER A 367 -9.38 -23.15 -5.29
C SER A 367 -8.89 -24.20 -4.28
N ALA A 368 -9.35 -25.44 -4.44
CA ALA A 368 -8.93 -26.59 -3.66
C ALA A 368 -7.47 -26.98 -3.98
N SER A 369 -7.08 -26.97 -5.25
CA SER A 369 -5.70 -27.21 -5.71
C SER A 369 -4.74 -26.09 -5.29
N GLY A 370 -5.23 -24.86 -5.12
CA GLY A 370 -4.37 -23.70 -4.93
C GLY A 370 -3.80 -23.17 -6.25
N ASP A 371 -4.30 -23.65 -7.38
CA ASP A 371 -3.94 -23.18 -8.72
C ASP A 371 -4.91 -22.05 -9.15
N TYR A 372 -4.39 -21.10 -9.90
CA TYR A 372 -5.17 -20.04 -10.52
C TYR A 372 -5.93 -20.52 -11.76
N THR A 373 -5.32 -21.39 -12.57
CA THR A 373 -5.76 -21.73 -13.93
C THR A 373 -6.88 -22.77 -13.94
N HIS A 374 -6.97 -23.60 -12.91
CA HIS A 374 -7.95 -24.67 -12.81
C HIS A 374 -9.12 -24.28 -11.93
N SER A 375 -10.34 -24.45 -12.47
CA SER A 375 -11.57 -24.20 -11.72
C SER A 375 -11.95 -25.42 -10.87
N ASP A 376 -11.39 -25.50 -9.67
CA ASP A 376 -11.77 -26.47 -8.65
C ASP A 376 -12.06 -25.75 -7.32
N PRO A 377 -13.18 -25.03 -7.21
CA PRO A 377 -13.45 -24.19 -6.04
C PRO A 377 -13.57 -25.02 -4.76
N VAL A 378 -13.21 -24.41 -3.63
CA VAL A 378 -13.40 -25.01 -2.30
C VAL A 378 -14.88 -25.38 -2.05
N PRO A 379 -15.15 -26.38 -1.17
CA PRO A 379 -16.52 -26.76 -0.84
C PRO A 379 -17.38 -25.58 -0.43
N GLY A 380 -18.61 -25.53 -0.96
CA GLY A 380 -19.56 -24.44 -0.72
C GLY A 380 -19.33 -23.20 -1.56
N LEU A 381 -18.29 -23.12 -2.39
CA LEU A 381 -18.06 -21.99 -3.30
C LEU A 381 -18.35 -22.39 -4.75
N ARG A 382 -18.96 -21.48 -5.52
CA ARG A 382 -19.06 -21.57 -6.98
C ARG A 382 -18.38 -20.37 -7.62
N VAL A 383 -17.46 -20.63 -8.54
CA VAL A 383 -16.86 -19.60 -9.40
C VAL A 383 -17.62 -19.61 -10.72
N HIS A 384 -18.32 -18.51 -11.04
CA HIS A 384 -19.09 -18.37 -12.28
C HIS A 384 -18.21 -17.99 -13.46
N ARG A 385 -17.21 -17.15 -13.21
CA ARG A 385 -16.18 -16.73 -14.18
C ARG A 385 -15.04 -16.02 -13.45
N PHE A 386 -13.88 -16.00 -14.08
CA PHE A 386 -12.72 -15.19 -13.71
C PHE A 386 -11.92 -14.91 -15.00
N ASP A 387 -10.98 -13.98 -14.95
CA ASP A 387 -10.19 -13.63 -16.13
C ASP A 387 -9.04 -14.62 -16.34
N ASP A 388 -8.98 -15.28 -17.49
CA ASP A 388 -7.84 -16.12 -17.87
C ASP A 388 -7.51 -15.86 -19.35
N PRO A 389 -6.37 -15.24 -19.67
CA PRO A 389 -5.24 -14.91 -18.79
C PRO A 389 -5.49 -13.74 -17.83
N PRO A 390 -4.71 -13.60 -16.74
CA PRO A 390 -4.89 -12.55 -15.74
C PRO A 390 -4.49 -11.15 -16.24
N TYR A 391 -4.76 -10.13 -15.42
CA TYR A 391 -4.28 -8.77 -15.61
C TYR A 391 -2.91 -8.59 -14.94
N VAL A 392 -1.99 -7.90 -15.62
CA VAL A 392 -0.76 -7.36 -15.04
C VAL A 392 -1.06 -6.00 -14.42
N LYS A 393 -0.68 -5.80 -13.17
CA LYS A 393 -0.74 -4.53 -12.47
C LYS A 393 0.57 -3.76 -12.65
N TYR A 394 0.49 -2.60 -13.26
CA TYR A 394 1.57 -1.63 -13.36
C TYR A 394 1.41 -0.55 -12.29
N LEU A 395 2.49 -0.16 -11.65
CA LEU A 395 2.55 0.86 -10.60
C LEU A 395 3.33 2.07 -11.10
N PHE A 396 2.89 3.27 -10.70
CA PHE A 396 3.47 4.54 -11.13
C PHE A 396 3.60 5.47 -9.94
N ARG A 397 4.77 6.08 -9.77
CA ARG A 397 5.04 7.03 -8.68
C ARG A 397 4.74 8.46 -9.12
N GLY A 398 4.15 9.25 -8.23
CA GLY A 398 3.78 10.63 -8.50
C GLY A 398 4.94 11.52 -8.93
N GLN A 399 6.12 11.32 -8.33
CA GLN A 399 7.35 12.06 -8.65
C GLN A 399 7.77 11.94 -10.13
N ASP A 400 7.41 10.85 -10.81
CA ASP A 400 7.78 10.62 -12.21
C ASP A 400 6.89 11.43 -13.19
N PHE A 401 5.77 11.96 -12.68
CA PHE A 401 4.79 12.73 -13.45
C PHE A 401 4.70 14.19 -13.01
N VAL A 402 5.00 14.46 -11.74
CA VAL A 402 4.98 15.79 -11.10
C VAL A 402 6.42 16.11 -10.68
N ILE A 403 7.20 16.69 -11.59
CA ILE A 403 8.58 17.10 -11.28
C ILE A 403 8.54 18.43 -10.50
N ASP A 404 8.78 18.37 -9.20
CA ASP A 404 9.29 19.50 -8.43
C ASP A 404 10.83 19.52 -8.60
N SER A 405 11.34 20.32 -9.55
CA SER A 405 12.80 20.51 -9.67
C SER A 405 13.28 21.46 -8.56
N PRO A 406 14.30 21.09 -7.75
CA PRO A 406 14.86 22.00 -6.73
C PRO A 406 15.69 23.16 -7.28
N ASP A 407 16.05 23.14 -8.58
CA ASP A 407 17.09 24.01 -9.14
C ASP A 407 16.61 25.13 -10.08
N SER A 408 15.30 25.43 -10.14
CA SER A 408 14.83 26.63 -10.88
C SER A 408 14.56 27.77 -9.92
N SER A 409 15.51 28.70 -9.80
CA SER A 409 15.39 29.97 -9.11
C SER A 409 14.47 30.98 -9.82
N ASP A 410 13.42 30.51 -10.50
CA ASP A 410 12.41 31.38 -11.11
C ASP A 410 11.12 31.32 -10.28
N SER A 411 10.95 32.36 -9.49
CA SER A 411 9.75 32.66 -8.73
C SER A 411 8.57 32.94 -9.66
N SER A 412 7.90 31.88 -10.11
CA SER A 412 6.52 31.95 -10.55
C SER A 412 5.77 30.73 -10.03
N ASN A 413 5.04 30.92 -8.92
CA ASN A 413 4.08 29.97 -8.40
C ASN A 413 3.03 29.65 -9.47
N SER A 414 3.18 28.52 -10.15
CA SER A 414 2.10 27.89 -10.90
C SER A 414 2.31 26.37 -10.89
N PRO A 415 1.37 25.59 -10.31
CA PRO A 415 1.42 24.12 -10.32
C PRO A 415 1.14 23.54 -11.73
N ASP A 416 0.89 24.40 -12.72
CA ASP A 416 0.59 24.07 -14.10
C ASP A 416 1.84 24.12 -14.99
N ARG A 417 2.72 23.12 -14.87
CA ARG A 417 3.64 22.85 -15.98
C ARG A 417 2.83 22.26 -17.14
N ALA A 418 2.91 22.91 -18.31
CA ALA A 418 2.15 22.53 -19.50
C ALA A 418 2.38 21.04 -19.87
N PRO A 419 1.36 20.34 -20.42
CA PRO A 419 1.50 18.96 -20.85
C PRO A 419 2.63 18.81 -21.87
N ALA A 420 3.21 17.61 -21.96
CA ALA A 420 4.12 17.29 -23.06
C ALA A 420 3.43 17.63 -24.40
N PRO A 421 4.12 18.29 -25.33
CA PRO A 421 3.50 18.73 -26.58
C PRO A 421 2.97 17.51 -27.34
N LEU A 422 1.69 17.58 -27.73
CA LEU A 422 1.11 16.59 -28.62
C LEU A 422 1.74 16.71 -30.01
N PRO A 423 1.74 15.63 -30.81
CA PRO A 423 2.11 15.72 -32.22
C PRO A 423 1.24 16.74 -32.96
N ASP A 424 1.78 17.33 -34.03
CA ASP A 424 1.07 18.33 -34.83
C ASP A 424 -0.30 17.81 -35.30
N GLY A 425 -1.33 18.65 -35.14
CA GLY A 425 -2.71 18.33 -35.51
C GLY A 425 -3.54 17.65 -34.43
N PHE A 426 -3.04 17.62 -33.18
CA PHE A 426 -3.77 17.11 -32.01
C PHE A 426 -3.78 18.10 -30.85
N ARG A 427 -4.84 18.05 -30.04
CA ARG A 427 -5.05 18.96 -28.90
C ARG A 427 -5.83 18.29 -27.77
N PHE A 428 -5.60 18.76 -26.53
CA PHE A 428 -6.32 18.29 -25.34
C PHE A 428 -7.67 18.97 -25.11
N THR A 429 -7.94 20.07 -25.82
CA THR A 429 -9.17 20.85 -25.74
C THR A 429 -10.03 20.62 -26.98
N ASP A 430 -11.35 20.73 -26.81
CA ASP A 430 -12.23 20.79 -27.98
C ASP A 430 -12.08 22.14 -28.70
N LYS A 431 -12.73 22.31 -29.87
CA LYS A 431 -12.75 23.58 -30.62
C LYS A 431 -13.28 24.79 -29.82
N GLY A 432 -14.04 24.54 -28.75
CA GLY A 432 -14.52 25.57 -27.83
C GLY A 432 -13.56 25.88 -26.68
N GLY A 433 -12.37 25.27 -26.65
CA GLY A 433 -11.38 25.44 -25.58
C GLY A 433 -11.70 24.66 -24.29
N ARG A 434 -12.73 23.80 -24.30
CA ARG A 434 -13.14 23.04 -23.11
C ARG A 434 -12.20 21.86 -22.88
N ILE A 435 -11.89 21.64 -21.60
CA ILE A 435 -10.98 20.60 -21.14
C ILE A 435 -11.78 19.42 -20.59
N GLY A 436 -11.25 18.21 -20.81
CA GLY A 436 -11.81 16.98 -20.26
C GLY A 436 -13.02 16.46 -21.03
N VAL A 437 -13.57 15.36 -20.51
CA VAL A 437 -14.69 14.65 -21.15
C VAL A 437 -15.99 15.44 -20.98
N GLN A 438 -16.67 15.70 -22.09
CA GLN A 438 -17.92 16.45 -22.13
C GLN A 438 -19.15 15.53 -22.03
N PRO A 439 -20.30 16.01 -21.50
CA PRO A 439 -21.49 15.17 -21.29
C PRO A 439 -22.04 14.46 -22.54
N HIS A 440 -21.88 15.06 -23.72
CA HIS A 440 -22.32 14.49 -25.00
C HIS A 440 -21.39 13.38 -25.52
N GLN A 441 -20.20 13.22 -24.94
CA GLN A 441 -19.19 12.25 -25.37
C GLN A 441 -19.28 10.92 -24.61
N TYR A 442 -19.99 10.88 -23.48
CA TYR A 442 -20.09 9.67 -22.66
C TYR A 442 -20.68 8.48 -23.40
N ASP A 443 -21.61 8.68 -24.33
CA ASP A 443 -22.21 7.57 -25.07
C ASP A 443 -21.22 6.93 -26.05
N LEU A 444 -20.36 7.73 -26.70
CA LEU A 444 -19.25 7.21 -27.50
C LEU A 444 -18.28 6.39 -26.62
N ILE A 445 -17.90 6.93 -25.47
CA ILE A 445 -16.97 6.26 -24.55
C ILE A 445 -17.55 4.92 -24.09
N ARG A 446 -18.83 4.90 -23.69
CA ARG A 446 -19.56 3.69 -23.27
C ARG A 446 -19.69 2.67 -24.40
N PHE A 447 -19.88 3.11 -25.64
CA PHE A 447 -19.94 2.26 -26.83
C PHE A 447 -18.60 1.58 -27.12
N ARG A 448 -17.49 2.27 -26.86
CA ARG A 448 -16.13 1.83 -27.24
C ARG A 448 -15.42 0.99 -26.19
N THR A 449 -15.99 0.88 -24.99
CA THR A 449 -15.46 0.06 -23.89
C THR A 449 -16.26 -1.24 -23.74
N CYS A 450 -15.56 -2.37 -23.57
CA CYS A 450 -16.19 -3.64 -23.19
C CYS A 450 -16.48 -3.72 -21.68
N VAL A 451 -15.84 -2.85 -20.88
CA VAL A 451 -16.04 -2.76 -19.43
C VAL A 451 -17.26 -1.87 -19.15
N PRO A 452 -18.33 -2.40 -18.54
CA PRO A 452 -19.52 -1.62 -18.23
C PRO A 452 -19.19 -0.43 -17.31
N ARG A 453 -19.67 0.75 -17.70
CA ARG A 453 -19.58 1.99 -16.89
C ARG A 453 -20.90 2.74 -16.94
N SER A 454 -21.38 3.15 -15.76
CA SER A 454 -22.55 4.02 -15.68
C SER A 454 -22.17 5.46 -16.09
N ARG A 455 -23.13 6.24 -16.61
CA ARG A 455 -22.90 7.68 -16.87
C ARG A 455 -22.53 8.40 -15.58
N GLY A 456 -23.19 8.07 -14.46
CA GLY A 456 -22.91 8.64 -13.15
C GLY A 456 -21.48 8.39 -12.68
N THR A 457 -20.93 7.21 -12.97
CA THR A 457 -19.53 6.88 -12.66
C THR A 457 -18.58 7.71 -13.53
N LEU A 458 -18.78 7.75 -14.85
CA LEU A 458 -17.92 8.53 -15.76
C LEU A 458 -17.93 10.04 -15.47
N THR A 459 -19.02 10.59 -14.93
CA THR A 459 -19.09 12.00 -14.51
C THR A 459 -18.24 12.29 -13.28
N LYS A 460 -17.99 11.31 -12.41
CA LYS A 460 -17.17 11.47 -11.20
C LYS A 460 -15.68 11.24 -11.45
N LEU A 461 -15.34 10.56 -12.54
CA LEU A 461 -13.94 10.21 -12.83
C LEU A 461 -13.26 11.35 -13.62
N PRO A 462 -12.07 11.82 -13.18
CA PRO A 462 -11.24 12.70 -13.99
C PRO A 462 -10.89 12.04 -15.32
N GLY A 463 -11.35 12.66 -16.41
CA GLY A 463 -11.14 12.18 -17.77
C GLY A 463 -10.31 13.17 -18.60
N VAL A 464 -9.39 12.65 -19.40
CA VAL A 464 -8.62 13.42 -20.39
C VAL A 464 -8.99 12.93 -21.79
N THR A 465 -9.12 13.86 -22.70
CA THR A 465 -9.47 13.64 -24.11
C THR A 465 -8.43 14.26 -25.03
N ILE A 466 -8.21 13.65 -26.19
CA ILE A 466 -7.47 14.23 -27.30
C ILE A 466 -8.43 14.35 -28.50
N TYR A 467 -8.35 15.48 -29.20
CA TYR A 467 -9.07 15.77 -30.42
C TYR A 467 -8.08 15.96 -31.59
N SER A 468 -8.56 15.78 -32.82
CA SER A 468 -7.77 16.03 -34.03
C SER A 468 -8.22 17.32 -34.73
N ASP A 469 -7.27 18.09 -35.25
CA ASP A 469 -7.56 19.28 -36.07
C ASP A 469 -8.05 18.90 -37.48
N ARG A 470 -7.83 17.65 -37.88
CA ARG A 470 -8.35 17.09 -39.13
C ARG A 470 -9.87 16.93 -38.99
N GLU A 471 -10.64 17.42 -39.96
CA GLU A 471 -12.09 17.26 -39.95
C GLU A 471 -12.48 15.79 -39.86
N THR A 472 -12.99 15.39 -38.70
CA THR A 472 -13.39 14.01 -38.44
C THR A 472 -14.88 14.03 -38.14
N GLN A 473 -15.70 13.53 -39.08
CA GLN A 473 -17.11 13.27 -38.81
C GLN A 473 -17.22 11.96 -38.00
N LEU A 474 -16.81 11.99 -36.73
CA LEU A 474 -17.23 10.95 -35.78
C LEU A 474 -18.70 11.21 -35.45
N GLN A 475 -19.61 10.56 -36.17
CA GLN A 475 -21.02 10.64 -35.82
C GLN A 475 -21.29 9.77 -34.58
N PRO A 476 -22.05 10.27 -33.59
CA PRO A 476 -22.62 9.40 -32.58
C PRO A 476 -23.58 8.44 -33.29
N HIS A 477 -23.30 7.13 -33.25
CA HIS A 477 -24.28 6.13 -33.67
C HIS A 477 -25.46 6.19 -32.70
N LEU A 478 -26.47 7.00 -33.04
CA LEU A 478 -27.79 6.97 -32.44
C LEU A 478 -28.50 5.71 -32.96
N SER A 479 -28.65 4.68 -32.13
CA SER A 479 -29.58 3.58 -32.43
C SER A 479 -31.02 4.05 -32.16
N ASP A 480 -31.81 4.10 -33.24
CA ASP A 480 -33.27 4.05 -33.35
C ASP A 480 -34.12 4.49 -32.15
N SER A 481 -34.64 5.73 -32.24
CA SER A 481 -36.02 6.00 -31.85
C SER A 481 -36.86 6.17 -33.11
N SER A 482 -37.47 5.08 -33.58
CA SER A 482 -38.68 5.20 -34.39
C SER A 482 -39.77 5.76 -33.48
N ASP A 483 -39.97 7.06 -33.54
CA ASP A 483 -41.25 7.77 -33.34
C ASP A 483 -40.96 9.25 -33.07
N ALA A 484 -40.93 10.03 -34.16
CA ALA A 484 -41.43 11.41 -34.26
C ALA A 484 -40.65 12.17 -35.35
N ALA A 485 -41.35 12.31 -36.46
CA ALA A 485 -41.21 13.23 -37.58
C ALA A 485 -40.55 14.61 -37.30
N GLU A 486 -39.90 15.10 -38.37
CA GLU A 486 -39.90 16.51 -38.81
C GLU A 486 -39.33 17.59 -37.87
N ASN A 487 -38.05 17.91 -38.05
CA ASN A 487 -37.51 19.26 -38.31
C ASN A 487 -36.01 19.32 -37.96
N SER A 488 -35.17 19.21 -38.98
CA SER A 488 -33.70 19.16 -38.88
C SER A 488 -33.02 20.53 -38.67
N ALA A 489 -33.75 21.57 -38.24
CA ALA A 489 -33.25 22.93 -38.15
C ALA A 489 -32.88 23.40 -36.73
N ASP A 490 -33.33 22.69 -35.68
CA ASP A 490 -33.15 23.11 -34.27
C ASP A 490 -32.28 22.17 -33.43
N ARG A 491 -31.59 21.21 -34.06
CA ARG A 491 -30.64 20.36 -33.33
C ARG A 491 -29.35 21.16 -33.11
N ALA A 492 -29.12 21.59 -31.87
CA ALA A 492 -27.86 22.18 -31.45
C ALA A 492 -26.69 21.36 -32.03
N PRO A 493 -25.65 22.00 -32.59
CA PRO A 493 -24.56 21.28 -33.23
C PRO A 493 -23.98 20.29 -32.25
N LEU A 494 -23.96 19.00 -32.65
CA LEU A 494 -23.33 17.95 -31.86
C LEU A 494 -21.90 18.42 -31.57
N GLY A 495 -21.59 18.60 -30.28
CA GLY A 495 -20.27 19.03 -29.86
C GLY A 495 -19.20 18.07 -30.38
N GLU A 496 -17.99 18.56 -30.52
CA GLU A 496 -16.88 17.78 -31.06
C GLU A 496 -16.63 16.48 -30.27
N MET A 497 -16.24 15.42 -30.99
CA MET A 497 -15.97 14.09 -30.43
C MET A 497 -14.46 13.83 -30.30
N PRO A 498 -14.02 13.21 -29.20
CA PRO A 498 -12.60 12.91 -28.99
C PRO A 498 -12.18 11.69 -29.82
N ILE A 499 -10.89 11.65 -30.20
CA ILE A 499 -10.26 10.53 -30.93
C ILE A 499 -9.41 9.64 -30.02
N ALA A 500 -9.10 10.11 -28.81
CA ALA A 500 -8.52 9.31 -27.74
C ALA A 500 -8.96 9.83 -26.37
N TRP A 501 -9.03 8.96 -25.38
CA TRP A 501 -9.36 9.32 -24.01
C TRP A 501 -8.76 8.34 -23.01
N ALA A 502 -8.65 8.79 -21.76
CA ALA A 502 -8.35 7.97 -20.59
C ALA A 502 -9.01 8.59 -19.35
N PHE A 503 -9.31 7.75 -18.37
CA PHE A 503 -9.83 8.19 -17.09
C PHE A 503 -8.91 7.72 -15.98
N LEU A 504 -8.88 8.47 -14.88
CA LEU A 504 -8.28 8.02 -13.63
C LEU A 504 -9.39 7.68 -12.63
N GLY A 505 -9.35 6.47 -12.09
CA GLY A 505 -10.28 5.93 -11.12
C GLY A 505 -10.12 6.56 -9.74
N ILE A 506 -11.17 6.47 -8.94
CA ILE A 506 -11.18 6.81 -7.49
C ILE A 506 -10.39 5.81 -6.64
N ASP A 507 -9.77 4.81 -7.23
CA ASP A 507 -8.81 3.87 -6.62
C ASP A 507 -7.38 4.05 -7.16
N GLY A 508 -7.16 5.07 -7.99
CA GLY A 508 -5.88 5.38 -8.61
C GLY A 508 -5.66 4.61 -9.92
N SER A 509 -6.66 3.88 -10.42
CA SER A 509 -6.53 3.09 -11.64
C SER A 509 -6.63 3.95 -12.91
N LEU A 510 -5.66 3.87 -13.81
CA LEU A 510 -5.85 4.32 -15.18
C LEU A 510 -6.84 3.36 -15.86
N ALA A 511 -7.94 3.88 -16.36
CA ALA A 511 -9.05 3.07 -16.87
C ALA A 511 -9.61 3.62 -18.18
N THR A 512 -10.29 2.74 -18.93
CA THR A 512 -11.01 3.09 -20.17
C THR A 512 -10.15 3.81 -21.22
N LEU A 513 -8.84 3.56 -21.21
CA LEU A 513 -7.90 4.09 -22.20
C LEU A 513 -8.27 3.59 -23.59
N HIS A 514 -8.46 4.52 -24.52
CA HIS A 514 -8.82 4.20 -25.89
C HIS A 514 -8.19 5.19 -26.87
N VAL A 515 -7.86 4.67 -28.06
CA VAL A 515 -7.52 5.46 -29.25
C VAL A 515 -8.30 4.88 -30.42
N GLU A 516 -9.02 5.75 -31.13
CA GLU A 516 -9.78 5.39 -32.32
C GLU A 516 -8.85 4.70 -33.35
N PRO A 517 -9.30 3.62 -34.03
CA PRO A 517 -8.43 2.79 -34.86
C PRO A 517 -7.58 3.54 -35.89
N GLY A 518 -8.15 4.56 -36.54
CA GLY A 518 -7.45 5.39 -37.54
C GLY A 518 -6.33 6.28 -36.98
N TYR A 519 -6.25 6.43 -35.65
CA TYR A 519 -5.29 7.28 -34.96
C TYR A 519 -4.27 6.49 -34.12
N ARG A 520 -4.32 5.15 -34.16
CA ARG A 520 -3.36 4.29 -33.46
C ARG A 520 -1.96 4.40 -34.08
N GLY A 521 -0.95 4.04 -33.29
CA GLY A 521 0.46 4.12 -33.72
C GLY A 521 1.08 5.52 -33.67
N GLN A 522 0.32 6.57 -33.35
CA GLN A 522 0.78 7.97 -33.31
C GLN A 522 1.16 8.44 -31.89
N GLY A 523 1.35 7.52 -30.95
CA GLY A 523 1.73 7.86 -29.56
C GLY A 523 0.63 8.50 -28.70
N LEU A 524 -0.61 8.60 -29.19
CA LEU A 524 -1.70 9.27 -28.47
C LEU A 524 -2.09 8.58 -27.16
N ALA A 525 -2.03 7.24 -27.12
CA ALA A 525 -2.32 6.48 -25.91
C ALA A 525 -1.35 6.84 -24.76
N LEU A 526 -0.07 7.04 -25.09
CA LEU A 526 0.94 7.46 -24.13
C LEU A 526 0.62 8.86 -23.58
N ASN A 527 0.36 9.82 -24.47
CA ASN A 527 0.10 11.21 -24.11
C ASN A 527 -1.15 11.37 -23.25
N VAL A 528 -2.27 10.75 -23.64
CA VAL A 528 -3.52 10.86 -22.89
C VAL A 528 -3.43 10.19 -21.52
N SER A 529 -2.71 9.07 -21.41
CA SER A 529 -2.46 8.39 -20.14
C SER A 529 -1.58 9.22 -19.22
N LYS A 530 -0.47 9.76 -19.75
CA LYS A 530 0.45 10.61 -18.99
C LYS A 530 -0.26 11.86 -18.47
N GLU A 531 -1.10 12.49 -19.28
CA GLU A 531 -1.85 13.68 -18.85
C GLU A 531 -2.94 13.35 -17.84
N ALA A 532 -3.62 12.18 -17.96
CA ALA A 532 -4.60 11.74 -16.96
C ALA A 532 -3.93 11.49 -15.60
N MET A 533 -2.78 10.81 -15.59
CA MET A 533 -1.99 10.57 -14.37
C MET A 533 -1.45 11.88 -13.79
N ARG A 534 -0.85 12.76 -14.61
CA ARG A 534 -0.33 14.06 -14.17
C ARG A 534 -1.40 14.90 -13.47
N ARG A 535 -2.59 15.04 -14.07
CA ARG A 535 -3.69 15.81 -13.48
C ARG A 535 -4.26 15.18 -12.22
N GLY A 536 -4.33 13.86 -12.17
CA GLY A 536 -4.84 13.16 -11.00
C GLY A 536 -3.92 13.26 -9.79
N MET A 537 -2.60 13.26 -10.02
CA MET A 537 -1.56 13.28 -8.97
C MET A 537 -1.03 14.68 -8.64
N ALA A 538 -1.39 15.71 -9.41
CA ALA A 538 -1.02 17.10 -9.12
C ALA A 538 -1.70 17.60 -7.84
N GLU A 539 -1.13 18.64 -7.20
CA GLU A 539 -1.72 19.29 -6.03
C GLU A 539 -3.13 19.85 -6.33
N GLY A 540 -4.11 19.52 -5.48
CA GLY A 540 -5.51 19.82 -5.72
C GLY A 540 -6.20 18.88 -6.73
N GLY A 541 -5.49 17.84 -7.17
CA GLY A 541 -6.05 16.71 -7.90
C GLY A 541 -6.84 15.76 -6.98
N ILE A 542 -7.44 14.72 -7.55
CA ILE A 542 -8.29 13.78 -6.79
C ILE A 542 -7.51 12.95 -5.75
N TRP A 543 -6.18 12.91 -5.86
CA TRP A 543 -5.28 12.12 -5.00
C TRP A 543 -4.33 12.95 -4.14
N ARG A 544 -4.42 14.27 -4.21
CA ARG A 544 -3.55 15.15 -3.42
C ARG A 544 -4.34 16.37 -2.97
N ASP A 545 -4.67 16.39 -1.69
CA ASP A 545 -5.18 17.62 -1.10
C ASP A 545 -4.06 18.67 -1.01
N ARG A 546 -4.44 19.95 -1.04
CA ARG A 546 -3.48 21.05 -1.02
C ARG A 546 -2.68 21.03 0.29
N GLY A 547 -1.36 20.94 0.21
CA GLY A 547 -0.47 20.84 1.37
C GLY A 547 -0.31 19.45 2.00
N GLU A 548 -0.83 18.39 1.38
CA GLU A 548 -0.60 17.01 1.84
C GLU A 548 0.80 16.52 1.43
N GLU A 549 1.64 16.18 2.41
CA GLU A 549 2.98 15.64 2.20
C GLU A 549 2.94 14.10 2.11
N GLY A 550 3.50 13.52 1.04
CA GLY A 550 3.55 12.06 0.86
C GLY A 550 3.82 11.62 -0.59
N GLU A 551 4.31 10.38 -0.73
CA GLU A 551 4.46 9.72 -2.04
C GLU A 551 3.09 9.26 -2.54
N ILE A 552 2.75 9.63 -3.79
CA ILE A 552 1.48 9.25 -4.42
C ILE A 552 1.73 8.13 -5.41
N TRP A 553 0.81 7.17 -5.44
CA TRP A 553 0.86 6.05 -6.36
C TRP A 553 -0.43 5.96 -7.16
N VAL A 554 -0.30 5.72 -8.45
CA VAL A 554 -1.40 5.30 -9.34
C VAL A 554 -1.03 3.98 -9.98
N HIS A 555 -2.03 3.28 -10.52
CA HIS A 555 -1.81 1.97 -11.10
C HIS A 555 -2.60 1.77 -12.39
N ALA A 556 -2.28 0.73 -13.16
CA ALA A 556 -3.06 0.31 -14.30
C ALA A 556 -3.10 -1.22 -14.36
N ASN A 557 -4.29 -1.79 -14.61
CA ASN A 557 -4.43 -3.23 -14.81
C ASN A 557 -4.64 -3.49 -16.31
N VAL A 558 -3.72 -4.25 -16.90
CA VAL A 558 -3.71 -4.58 -18.33
C VAL A 558 -3.75 -6.09 -18.51
N LEU A 559 -4.68 -6.60 -19.32
CA LEU A 559 -4.71 -8.03 -19.67
C LEU A 559 -3.33 -8.47 -20.17
N GLU A 560 -2.85 -9.62 -19.71
CA GLU A 560 -1.59 -10.20 -20.17
C GLU A 560 -1.49 -10.23 -21.71
N SER A 561 -2.57 -10.69 -22.35
CA SER A 561 -2.67 -10.80 -23.80
C SER A 561 -2.69 -9.44 -24.53
N ASN A 562 -2.92 -8.33 -23.83
CA ASN A 562 -2.96 -6.99 -24.41
C ASN A 562 -1.55 -6.34 -24.45
N THR A 563 -0.71 -6.89 -25.32
CA THR A 563 0.68 -6.43 -25.55
C THR A 563 0.76 -4.94 -25.91
N ALA A 564 -0.23 -4.40 -26.62
CA ALA A 564 -0.23 -3.00 -27.01
C ALA A 564 -0.33 -2.06 -25.80
N SER A 565 -1.27 -2.33 -24.88
CA SER A 565 -1.41 -1.55 -23.66
C SER A 565 -0.26 -1.79 -22.68
N ARG A 566 0.28 -3.02 -22.58
CA ARG A 566 1.48 -3.32 -21.77
C ARG A 566 2.67 -2.46 -22.17
N ARG A 567 2.97 -2.39 -23.47
CA ARG A 567 4.01 -1.49 -24.01
C ARG A 567 3.75 -0.02 -23.74
N VAL A 568 2.49 0.41 -23.63
CA VAL A 568 2.18 1.80 -23.24
C VAL A 568 2.51 2.01 -21.76
N MET A 569 2.15 1.08 -20.88
CA MET A 569 2.47 1.17 -19.44
C MET A 569 3.97 1.15 -19.19
N GLU A 570 4.72 0.28 -19.88
CA GLU A 570 6.18 0.22 -19.81
C GLU A 570 6.82 1.54 -20.26
N LYS A 571 6.34 2.12 -21.38
CA LYS A 571 6.83 3.43 -21.87
C LYS A 571 6.47 4.61 -20.97
N LEU A 572 5.43 4.47 -20.14
CA LEU A 572 5.10 5.45 -19.10
C LEU A 572 6.03 5.35 -17.89
N GLY A 573 6.92 4.34 -17.84
CA GLY A 573 7.76 4.06 -16.67
C GLY A 573 7.05 3.22 -15.62
N GLY A 574 6.04 2.43 -16.00
CA GLY A 574 5.29 1.61 -15.05
C GLY A 574 6.11 0.41 -14.56
N ASP A 575 6.26 0.31 -13.25
CA ASP A 575 6.85 -0.86 -12.60
C ASP A 575 5.82 -2.00 -12.58
N ILE A 576 6.25 -3.20 -12.95
CA ILE A 576 5.41 -4.39 -12.85
C ILE A 576 5.28 -4.76 -11.36
N GLY A 577 4.05 -4.76 -10.86
CA GLY A 577 3.71 -5.23 -9.53
C GLY A 577 3.36 -6.72 -9.54
N TRP A 578 2.08 -7.03 -9.58
CA TRP A 578 1.59 -8.41 -9.51
C TRP A 578 0.49 -8.65 -10.53
N THR A 579 0.01 -9.89 -10.60
CA THR A 579 -1.18 -10.21 -11.40
C THR A 579 -2.46 -10.17 -10.56
N CYS A 580 -3.54 -9.73 -11.18
CA CYS A 580 -4.87 -9.65 -10.58
C CYS A 580 -5.97 -10.15 -11.54
N THR A 581 -7.16 -10.40 -10.99
CA THR A 581 -8.32 -10.92 -11.72
C THR A 581 -9.62 -10.26 -11.27
N TRP A 582 -10.61 -10.20 -12.16
CA TRP A 582 -12.01 -9.98 -11.82
C TRP A 582 -12.72 -11.32 -11.82
N ALA A 583 -13.21 -11.73 -10.65
CA ALA A 583 -13.91 -12.98 -10.47
C ALA A 583 -15.36 -12.75 -10.04
N VAL A 584 -16.27 -13.59 -10.53
CA VAL A 584 -17.64 -13.69 -10.02
C VAL A 584 -17.79 -14.96 -9.23
N VAL A 585 -18.02 -14.82 -7.93
CA VAL A 585 -18.09 -15.93 -6.98
C VAL A 585 -19.42 -15.93 -6.24
N GLU A 586 -19.95 -17.10 -5.93
CA GLU A 586 -21.15 -17.31 -5.14
C GLU A 586 -20.82 -18.26 -3.99
N TYR A 587 -21.20 -17.90 -2.76
CA TYR A 587 -20.85 -18.63 -1.55
C TYR A 587 -22.07 -19.30 -0.90
N ASP A 588 -21.85 -20.52 -0.42
CA ASP A 588 -22.76 -21.38 0.34
C ASP A 588 -24.05 -21.71 -0.43
N ILE A 589 -23.96 -22.72 -1.30
CA ILE A 589 -25.05 -23.23 -2.16
C ILE A 589 -25.87 -24.30 -1.44
#